data_AF-A0A2V5M834-F1
#
_entry.id   AF-A0A2V5M834-F1
#
_cell.length_a   1.000
_cell.length_b   1.000
_cell.length_c   1.000
_cell.angle_alpha   90.00
_cell.angle_beta   90.00
_cell.angle_gamma   90.00
#
_symmetry.space_group_name_H-M   'P 1'
#
loop_
_entity.id
_entity.type
_entity.pdbx_description
1 polymer ?
#
loop_
_entity_poly.entity_id
_entity_poly.type
_entity_poly.pdbx_seq_one_letter_code
_entity_poly.pdbx_strand_id
1 'polypeptide(L)'
;MNNYVRLIGTTLCFGAFALLASTSSAQNRAAKIEAIAQQLNLTPEQKAKVLPILREEAPKVQAIKNDNSMSRMQKMMAVKAIHQQTDPQMKAILSPEQYQKLQAIRHQALSDAIH
;
A
#
# COMPACT_ATOMS: atom_id res chain seq x y z
N MET A 1 25.50 64.97 -13.06
CA MET A 1 26.01 63.59 -12.92
C MET A 1 25.11 62.90 -11.89
N ASN A 2 23.97 62.35 -12.30
CA ASN A 2 23.78 60.99 -12.86
C ASN A 2 24.08 59.92 -11.79
N ASN A 3 23.21 59.01 -11.35
CA ASN A 3 21.94 58.49 -11.86
C ASN A 3 21.15 57.76 -10.74
N TYR A 4 19.82 57.72 -10.85
CA TYR A 4 18.92 56.72 -10.25
C TYR A 4 18.88 55.44 -11.12
N VAL A 5 18.13 54.40 -10.70
CA VAL A 5 17.81 53.09 -11.37
C VAL A 5 18.62 51.93 -10.76
N ARG A 6 18.09 50.94 -10.02
CA ARG A 6 16.97 49.98 -10.25
C ARG A 6 16.42 49.53 -8.88
N LEU A 7 15.13 49.57 -8.52
CA LEU A 7 13.93 48.90 -9.05
C LEU A 7 13.89 47.37 -8.77
N ILE A 8 13.11 47.03 -7.74
CA ILE A 8 12.39 45.77 -7.45
C ILE A 8 13.23 44.49 -7.35
N GLY A 9 13.69 44.19 -6.13
CA GLY A 9 13.95 42.82 -5.72
C GLY A 9 12.61 42.12 -5.47
N THR A 10 12.22 41.23 -6.38
CA THR A 10 11.09 40.32 -6.19
C THR A 10 11.38 39.38 -5.02
N THR A 11 10.75 39.61 -3.88
CA THR A 11 10.62 38.63 -2.81
C THR A 11 9.73 37.48 -3.28
N LEU A 12 10.35 36.51 -3.96
CA LEU A 12 9.82 35.15 -4.13
C LEU A 12 10.13 34.39 -2.83
N CYS A 13 9.40 34.67 -1.75
CA CYS A 13 9.49 33.88 -0.53
C CYS A 13 8.44 32.77 -0.56
N PHE A 14 8.94 31.56 -0.86
CA PHE A 14 8.64 30.30 -0.18
C PHE A 14 7.16 30.00 0.16
N GLY A 15 6.49 29.27 -0.74
CA GLY A 15 5.21 28.64 -0.44
C GLY A 15 4.96 27.31 -1.15
N ALA A 16 6.02 26.63 -1.61
CA ALA A 16 5.89 25.39 -2.39
C ALA A 16 6.96 24.37 -2.01
N PHE A 17 6.95 23.88 -0.76
CA PHE A 17 7.82 22.75 -0.39
C PHE A 17 7.29 21.95 0.81
N ALA A 18 6.13 21.30 0.68
CA ALA A 18 5.69 20.29 1.66
C ALA A 18 4.65 19.27 1.12
N LEU A 19 4.63 18.95 -0.19
CA LEU A 19 3.65 17.98 -0.74
C LEU A 19 4.26 16.77 -1.49
N LEU A 20 5.59 16.64 -1.59
CA LEU A 20 6.21 15.64 -2.48
C LEU A 20 6.64 14.32 -1.80
N ALA A 21 6.57 14.18 -0.47
CA ALA A 21 7.02 12.96 0.20
C ALA A 21 5.97 11.82 0.21
N SER A 22 4.67 12.13 0.06
CA SER A 22 3.59 11.14 0.23
C SER A 22 3.28 10.34 -1.04
N THR A 23 3.68 10.82 -2.22
CA THR A 23 3.31 10.19 -3.51
C THR A 23 4.05 8.87 -3.75
N SER A 24 5.34 8.77 -3.39
CA SER A 24 6.15 7.57 -3.66
C SER A 24 5.68 6.32 -2.89
N SER A 25 5.34 6.46 -1.61
CA SER A 25 4.89 5.34 -0.78
C SER A 25 3.50 4.84 -1.18
N ALA A 26 2.59 5.76 -1.52
CA ALA A 26 1.25 5.43 -2.00
C ALA A 26 1.30 4.76 -3.38
N GLN A 27 2.14 5.27 -4.28
CA GLN A 27 2.38 4.69 -5.60
C GLN A 27 2.95 3.26 -5.48
N ASN A 28 3.92 3.03 -4.59
CA ASN A 28 4.50 1.71 -4.37
C ASN A 28 3.47 0.70 -3.83
N ARG A 29 2.60 1.13 -2.90
CA ARG A 29 1.48 0.29 -2.41
C ARG A 29 0.50 -0.06 -3.53
N ALA A 30 0.10 0.92 -4.34
CA ALA A 30 -0.78 0.68 -5.47
C ALA A 30 -0.17 -0.32 -6.47
N ALA A 31 1.13 -0.17 -6.78
CA ALA A 31 1.84 -1.09 -7.66
C ALA A 31 1.90 -2.53 -7.09
N LYS A 32 2.14 -2.69 -5.78
CA LYS A 32 2.12 -4.01 -5.12
C LYS A 32 0.73 -4.65 -5.19
N ILE A 33 -0.32 -3.88 -4.95
CA ILE A 33 -1.71 -4.37 -5.05
C ILE A 33 -2.03 -4.81 -6.49
N GLU A 34 -1.62 -4.02 -7.49
CA GLU A 34 -1.81 -4.38 -8.90
C GLU A 34 -1.01 -5.63 -9.28
N ALA A 35 0.20 -5.79 -8.76
CA ALA A 35 1.01 -6.99 -8.98
C ALA A 35 0.33 -8.25 -8.42
N ILE A 36 -0.31 -8.17 -7.24
CA ILE A 36 -1.11 -9.29 -6.70
C ILE A 36 -2.25 -9.63 -7.68
N ALA A 37 -2.99 -8.63 -8.15
CA ALA A 37 -4.09 -8.85 -9.10
C ALA A 37 -3.62 -9.48 -10.42
N GLN A 38 -2.44 -9.10 -10.91
CA GLN A 38 -1.81 -9.72 -12.08
C GLN A 38 -1.38 -11.16 -11.80
N GLN A 39 -0.73 -11.42 -10.66
CA GLN A 39 -0.32 -12.77 -10.28
C GLN A 39 -1.51 -13.72 -10.14
N LEU A 40 -2.66 -13.23 -9.68
CA LEU A 40 -3.89 -14.01 -9.59
C LEU A 40 -4.63 -14.18 -10.93
N ASN A 41 -4.12 -13.58 -12.03
CA ASN A 41 -4.79 -13.56 -13.33
C ASN A 41 -6.25 -13.13 -13.23
N LEU A 42 -6.54 -12.08 -12.44
CA LEU A 42 -7.90 -11.63 -12.20
C LEU A 42 -8.54 -11.09 -13.47
N THR A 43 -9.80 -11.48 -13.71
CA THR A 43 -10.63 -10.84 -14.74
C THR A 43 -10.91 -9.37 -14.38
N PRO A 44 -11.30 -8.51 -15.34
CA PRO A 44 -11.66 -7.12 -15.04
C PRO A 44 -12.71 -6.99 -13.93
N GLU A 45 -13.72 -7.87 -13.93
CA GLU A 45 -14.76 -7.89 -12.91
C GLU A 45 -14.24 -8.31 -11.53
N GLN A 46 -13.37 -9.32 -11.48
CA GLN A 46 -12.74 -9.74 -10.23
C GLN A 46 -11.84 -8.63 -9.69
N LYS A 47 -11.04 -7.97 -10.55
CA LYS A 47 -10.18 -6.84 -10.16
C LYS A 47 -11.00 -5.72 -9.51
N ALA A 48 -12.14 -5.35 -10.11
CA ALA A 48 -13.01 -4.31 -9.57
C ALA A 48 -13.48 -4.59 -8.14
N LYS A 49 -13.65 -5.86 -7.77
CA LYS A 49 -14.08 -6.29 -6.43
C LYS A 49 -12.91 -6.57 -5.46
N VAL A 50 -11.80 -7.10 -5.95
CA VAL A 50 -10.64 -7.50 -5.12
C VAL A 50 -9.75 -6.31 -4.76
N LEU A 51 -9.49 -5.39 -5.69
CA LEU A 51 -8.57 -4.26 -5.47
C LEU A 51 -9.00 -3.37 -4.28
N PRO A 52 -10.29 -3.05 -4.08
CA PRO A 52 -10.74 -2.31 -2.89
C PRO A 52 -10.40 -3.02 -1.58
N ILE A 53 -10.61 -4.34 -1.51
CA ILE A 53 -10.34 -5.14 -0.31
C ILE A 53 -8.84 -5.12 0.02
N LEU A 54 -7.99 -5.38 -0.98
CA LEU A 54 -6.53 -5.33 -0.80
C LEU A 54 -6.03 -3.93 -0.42
N ARG A 55 -6.66 -2.87 -0.94
CA ARG A 55 -6.34 -1.48 -0.61
C ARG A 55 -6.70 -1.14 0.84
N GLU A 56 -7.74 -1.75 1.39
CA GLU A 56 -8.13 -1.60 2.78
C GLU A 56 -7.22 -2.40 3.74
N GLU A 57 -6.80 -3.60 3.36
CA GLU A 57 -5.87 -4.42 4.15
C GLU A 57 -4.47 -3.81 4.23
N ALA A 58 -3.95 -3.29 3.12
CA ALA A 58 -2.58 -2.82 2.99
C ALA A 58 -2.11 -1.86 4.11
N PRO A 59 -2.84 -0.78 4.46
CA PRO A 59 -2.42 0.11 5.56
C PRO A 59 -2.43 -0.59 6.92
N LYS A 60 -3.40 -1.48 7.19
CA LYS A 60 -3.50 -2.22 8.47
C LYS A 60 -2.30 -3.15 8.64
N VAL A 61 -1.94 -3.88 7.58
CA VAL A 61 -0.75 -4.75 7.57
C VAL A 61 0.53 -3.94 7.76
N GLN A 62 0.65 -2.80 7.08
CA GLN A 62 1.83 -1.94 7.20
C GLN A 62 1.99 -1.37 8.61
N ALA A 63 0.90 -0.99 9.28
CA ALA A 63 0.92 -0.51 10.65
C ALA A 63 1.48 -1.58 11.60
N ILE A 64 1.00 -2.82 11.52
CA ILE A 64 1.50 -3.93 12.34
C ILE A 64 2.98 -4.22 12.06
N LYS A 65 3.39 -4.18 10.79
CA LYS A 65 4.80 -4.40 10.42
C LYS A 65 5.71 -3.35 11.06
N ASN A 66 5.28 -2.10 11.08
CA ASN A 66 6.03 -0.97 11.62
C ASN A 66 5.94 -0.82 13.14
N ASP A 67 5.08 -1.60 13.82
CA ASP A 67 4.92 -1.52 15.27
C ASP A 67 6.11 -2.19 15.99
N ASN A 68 7.02 -1.39 16.54
CA ASN A 68 8.21 -1.89 17.23
C ASN A 68 7.92 -2.44 18.64
N SER A 69 6.70 -2.26 19.15
CA SER A 69 6.30 -2.79 20.46
C SER A 69 5.86 -4.26 20.40
N MET A 70 5.53 -4.76 19.21
CA MET A 70 5.04 -6.13 19.01
C MET A 70 6.18 -7.10 18.69
N SER A 71 6.14 -8.27 19.30
CA SER A 71 7.01 -9.39 18.94
C SER A 71 6.69 -9.91 17.53
N ARG A 72 7.67 -10.58 16.92
CA ARG A 72 7.53 -11.25 15.61
C ARG A 72 6.27 -12.14 15.53
N MET A 73 6.02 -12.94 16.57
CA MET A 73 4.84 -13.80 16.64
C MET A 73 3.55 -12.95 16.67
N GLN A 74 3.50 -11.93 17.54
CA GLN A 74 2.31 -11.08 17.66
C GLN A 74 1.96 -10.39 16.33
N LYS A 75 2.98 -9.91 15.60
CA LYS A 75 2.79 -9.36 14.25
C LYS A 75 2.19 -10.38 13.29
N MET A 76 2.73 -11.60 13.30
CA MET A 76 2.24 -12.70 12.45
C MET A 76 0.76 -12.98 12.68
N MET A 77 0.34 -13.09 13.95
CA MET A 77 -1.05 -13.35 14.31
C MET A 77 -1.97 -12.19 13.94
N ALA A 78 -1.55 -10.95 14.17
CA ALA A 78 -2.35 -9.78 13.84
C ALA A 78 -2.55 -9.62 12.33
N VAL A 79 -1.50 -9.85 11.52
CA VAL A 79 -1.64 -9.85 10.05
C VAL A 79 -2.54 -10.99 9.57
N LYS A 80 -2.39 -12.19 10.14
CA LYS A 80 -3.28 -13.32 9.83
C LYS A 80 -4.75 -12.99 10.14
N ALA A 81 -5.03 -12.32 11.26
CA ALA A 81 -6.37 -11.90 11.62
C ALA A 81 -6.97 -10.91 10.59
N ILE A 82 -6.19 -9.96 10.07
CA ILE A 82 -6.63 -9.06 8.99
C ILE A 82 -7.03 -9.86 7.74
N HIS A 83 -6.20 -10.83 7.34
CA HIS A 83 -6.52 -11.66 6.18
C HIS A 83 -7.80 -12.49 6.42
N GLN A 84 -7.95 -13.09 7.60
CA GLN A 84 -9.14 -13.87 7.96
C GLN A 84 -10.44 -13.05 7.92
N GLN A 85 -10.39 -11.75 8.25
CA GLN A 85 -11.57 -10.87 8.16
C GLN A 85 -12.09 -10.73 6.73
N THR A 86 -11.22 -10.83 5.73
CA THR A 86 -11.55 -10.65 4.30
C THR A 86 -11.70 -11.95 3.54
N ASP A 87 -11.28 -13.08 4.12
CA ASP A 87 -11.32 -14.40 3.48
C ASP A 87 -12.70 -14.79 2.92
N PRO A 88 -13.84 -14.53 3.61
CA PRO A 88 -15.17 -14.82 3.05
C PRO A 88 -15.44 -14.05 1.75
N GLN A 89 -15.06 -12.76 1.69
CA GLN A 89 -15.25 -11.93 0.50
C GLN A 89 -14.33 -12.41 -0.63
N MET A 90 -13.08 -12.73 -0.32
CA MET A 90 -12.13 -13.26 -1.30
C MET A 90 -12.62 -14.57 -1.90
N LYS A 91 -13.13 -15.51 -1.08
CA LYS A 91 -13.69 -16.78 -1.55
C LYS A 91 -14.95 -16.63 -2.42
N ALA A 92 -15.71 -15.56 -2.22
CA ALA A 92 -16.90 -15.28 -3.02
C ALA A 92 -16.57 -14.73 -4.42
N ILE A 93 -15.36 -14.17 -4.62
CA ILE A 93 -14.95 -13.52 -5.87
C ILE A 93 -13.95 -14.37 -6.66
N LEU A 94 -13.05 -15.05 -5.96
CA LEU A 94 -11.95 -15.81 -6.54
C LEU A 94 -12.34 -17.27 -6.79
N SER A 95 -11.76 -17.86 -7.83
CA SER A 95 -11.79 -19.32 -7.97
C SER A 95 -10.98 -19.99 -6.84
N PRO A 96 -11.20 -21.30 -6.57
CA PRO A 96 -10.41 -22.02 -5.57
C PRO A 96 -8.90 -21.92 -5.80
N GLU A 97 -8.46 -22.02 -7.06
CA GLU A 97 -7.05 -21.92 -7.45
C GLU A 97 -6.49 -20.51 -7.21
N GLN A 98 -7.24 -19.47 -7.58
CA GLN A 98 -6.85 -18.08 -7.35
C GLN A 98 -6.78 -17.79 -5.84
N TYR A 99 -7.73 -18.29 -5.05
CA TYR A 99 -7.71 -18.15 -3.61
C TYR A 99 -6.50 -18.84 -2.97
N GLN A 100 -6.19 -20.06 -3.41
CA GLN A 100 -4.99 -20.77 -2.94
C GLN A 100 -3.70 -19.99 -3.28
N LYS A 101 -3.63 -19.41 -4.48
CA LYS A 101 -2.50 -18.56 -4.87
C LYS A 101 -2.42 -17.29 -4.02
N LEU A 102 -3.54 -16.66 -3.70
CA LEU A 102 -3.58 -15.51 -2.80
C LEU A 102 -3.06 -15.87 -1.41
N GLN A 103 -3.42 -17.04 -0.87
CA GLN A 103 -2.93 -17.51 0.42
C GLN A 103 -1.41 -17.72 0.40
N ALA A 104 -0.86 -18.28 -0.67
CA ALA A 104 0.58 -18.42 -0.84
C ALA A 104 1.31 -17.06 -0.89
N ILE A 105 0.76 -16.09 -1.64
CA ILE A 105 1.31 -14.72 -1.70
C ILE A 105 1.30 -14.06 -0.32
N ARG A 106 0.17 -14.15 0.41
CA ARG A 106 0.04 -13.61 1.78
C ARG A 106 1.03 -14.27 2.74
N HIS A 107 1.18 -15.59 2.67
CA HIS A 107 2.14 -16.32 3.49
C HIS A 107 3.58 -15.90 3.21
N GLN A 108 3.96 -15.77 1.94
CA GLN A 108 5.30 -15.29 1.57
C GLN A 108 5.55 -13.88 2.07
N ALA A 109 4.60 -12.97 1.83
CA ALA A 109 4.70 -11.58 2.29
C ALA A 109 4.83 -11.47 3.81
N LEU A 110 4.21 -12.39 4.56
CA LEU A 110 4.32 -12.45 6.00
C LEU A 110 5.71 -12.93 6.45
N SER A 111 6.24 -13.98 5.83
CA SER A 111 7.57 -14.50 6.10
C SER A 111 8.66 -13.45 5.82
N ASP A 112 8.60 -12.79 4.67
CA ASP A 112 9.58 -11.77 4.25
C ASP A 112 9.53 -10.51 5.11
N ALA A 113 8.33 -10.15 5.59
CA ALA A 113 8.11 -8.97 6.41
C ALA A 113 8.65 -9.10 7.84
N ILE A 114 8.82 -10.34 8.30
CA ILE A 114 9.06 -10.67 9.69
C ILE A 114 10.45 -11.27 9.89
N HIS A 115 11.17 -11.64 8.82
CA HIS A 115 12.60 -11.96 8.85
C HIS A 115 13.44 -10.75 9.25
#